data_AF-A0A963LU92-F1
#
_entry.id   AF-A0A963LU92-F1
#
_cell.length_a   1.000
_cell.length_b   1.000
_cell.length_c   1.000
_cell.angle_alpha   90.00
_cell.angle_beta   90.00
_cell.angle_gamma   90.00
#
_symmetry.space_group_name_H-M   'P 1'
#
loop_
_entity.id
_entity.type
_entity.pdbx_description
1 polymer ?
#
loop_
_entity_poly.entity_id
_entity_poly.type
_entity_poly.pdbx_seq_one_letter_code
_entity_poly.pdbx_strand_id
1 'polypeptide(L)' 'HNRTLARITYQRFFRRYLRLSGMTGTAHEVRREIWAVYALETIAIPTNRPCIR' A
#
# COMPACT_ATOMS: atom_id res chain seq x y z
N HIS A 1 -32.91 7.83 -12.02
CA HIS A 1 -32.15 8.54 -10.98
C HIS A 1 -31.07 7.62 -10.44
N ASN A 2 -29.81 7.79 -10.86
CA ASN A 2 -28.70 7.01 -10.31
C ASN A 2 -28.04 7.83 -9.19
N ARG A 3 -28.38 7.53 -7.92
CA ARG A 3 -27.76 8.15 -6.74
C ARG A 3 -26.83 7.14 -6.08
N THR A 4 -25.65 7.59 -5.70
CA THR A 4 -24.70 6.79 -4.92
C THR A 4 -25.33 6.40 -3.58
N LEU A 5 -25.54 5.10 -3.37
CA LEU A 5 -26.17 4.56 -2.16
C LEU A 5 -25.17 4.39 -1.00
N ALA A 6 -23.90 4.15 -1.31
CA ALA A 6 -22.84 4.00 -0.31
C ALA A 6 -21.48 4.41 -0.88
N ARG A 7 -20.57 4.85 0.00
CA ARG A 7 -19.18 5.22 -0.36
C ARG A 7 -18.22 4.92 0.78
N ILE A 8 -17.05 4.40 0.44
CA ILE A 8 -15.91 4.24 1.34
C ILE A 8 -14.63 4.61 0.58
N THR A 9 -13.64 5.15 1.28
CA THR A 9 -12.32 5.39 0.67
C THR A 9 -11.47 4.13 0.79
N TYR A 10 -10.50 3.95 -0.11
CA TYR A 10 -9.58 2.81 -0.05
C TYR A 10 -8.83 2.77 1.28
N GLN A 11 -8.39 3.91 1.83
CA GLN A 11 -7.70 3.95 3.11
C GLN A 11 -8.56 3.36 4.24
N ARG A 12 -9.84 3.76 4.29
CA ARG A 12 -10.77 3.25 5.31
C ARG A 12 -11.13 1.79 5.10
N PHE A 13 -11.20 1.35 3.85
CA PHE A 13 -11.48 -0.04 3.52
C PHE A 13 -10.33 -0.95 3.97
N PHE A 14 -9.09 -0.63 3.60
CA PHE A 14 -7.92 -1.46 3.94
C PHE A 14 -7.59 -1.48 5.43
N ARG A 15 -7.90 -0.42 6.19
CA ARG A 15 -7.73 -0.40 7.65
C ARG A 15 -8.65 -1.35 8.42
N ARG A 16 -9.66 -1.96 7.76
CA ARG A 16 -10.58 -2.93 8.40
C ARG A 16 -10.07 -4.36 8.38
N TYR A 17 -9.02 -4.66 7.61
CA TYR A 17 -8.45 -6.00 7.60
C TYR A 17 -7.70 -6.27 8.90
N LEU A 18 -7.92 -7.46 9.47
CA LEU A 18 -7.16 -7.92 10.65
C LEU A 18 -5.66 -8.03 10.35
N ARG A 19 -5.30 -8.37 9.10
CA ARG A 19 -3.92 -8.46 8.61
C ARG A 19 -3.86 -7.80 7.24
N LEU A 20 -2.95 -6.85 7.09
CA LEU A 20 -2.72 -6.13 5.83
C LEU A 20 -1.23 -6.20 5.48
N SER A 21 -0.93 -6.50 4.21
CA SER A 21 0.43 -6.54 3.67
C SER A 21 0.38 -6.20 2.18
N GLY A 22 1.50 -5.78 1.60
CA GLY A 22 1.59 -5.45 0.18
C GLY A 22 3.00 -5.64 -0.37
N MET A 23 3.10 -5.71 -1.70
CA MET A 23 4.37 -5.86 -2.42
C MET A 23 4.36 -4.98 -3.67
N THR A 24 5.46 -4.25 -3.89
CA THR A 24 5.67 -3.45 -5.11
C THR A 24 7.16 -3.10 -5.24
N GLY A 25 7.64 -2.94 -6.48
CA GLY A 25 9.01 -2.56 -6.78
C GLY A 25 9.34 -1.07 -6.57
N THR A 26 8.33 -0.23 -6.26
CA THR A 26 8.48 1.24 -6.28
C THR A 26 7.96 1.94 -5.01
N ALA A 27 7.64 1.22 -3.93
CA ALA A 27 7.08 1.83 -2.71
C ALA A 27 8.06 2.69 -1.90
N HIS A 28 9.36 2.67 -2.22
CA HIS A 28 10.37 3.31 -1.39
C HIS A 28 10.14 4.83 -1.23
N GLU A 29 9.72 5.51 -2.30
CA GLU A 29 9.47 6.95 -2.28
C GLU A 29 8.26 7.33 -1.41
N VAL A 30 7.22 6.48 -1.41
CA VAL A 30 5.95 6.70 -0.70
C VAL A 30 5.89 6.03 0.68
N ARG A 31 7.00 5.45 1.15
CA ARG A 31 7.07 4.70 2.42
C ARG A 31 6.51 5.46 3.62
N ARG A 32 6.69 6.80 3.66
CA ARG A 32 6.21 7.65 4.76
C ARG A 32 4.69 7.74 4.79
N GLU A 33 4.05 7.80 3.62
CA GLU A 33 2.59 7.82 3.51
C GLU A 33 2.00 6.46 3.87
N ILE A 34 2.61 5.37 3.38
CA ILE A 34 2.19 3.99 3.73
C ILE A 34 2.22 3.79 5.25
N TRP A 35 3.30 4.23 5.91
CA TRP A 35 3.39 4.19 7.37
C TRP A 35 2.31 5.06 8.04
N ALA A 36 2.15 6.31 7.61
CA ALA A 36 1.20 7.23 8.24
C ALA A 36 -0.27 6.77 8.10
N VAL A 37 -0.63 6.12 6.99
CA VAL A 37 -2.02 5.72 6.71
C VAL A 37 -2.34 4.31 7.21
N TYR A 38 -1.39 3.37 7.08
CA TYR A 38 -1.63 1.95 7.32
C TYR A 38 -0.76 1.34 8.44
N ALA A 39 0.19 2.09 9.00
CA ALA A 39 1.20 1.59 9.94
C ALA A 39 1.98 0.37 9.39
N LEU A 40 2.19 0.35 8.06
CA LEU A 40 2.94 -0.70 7.38
C LEU A 40 4.35 -0.21 7.06
N GLU A 41 5.34 -0.97 7.49
CA GLU A 41 6.73 -0.73 7.13
C GLU A 41 6.99 -1.15 5.68
N THR A 42 7.80 -0.37 4.97
CA THR A 42 8.23 -0.66 3.59
C THR A 42 9.70 -0.99 3.60
N ILE A 43 10.04 -2.22 3.19
CA ILE A 43 11.40 -2.75 3.19
C ILE A 43 11.83 -3.01 1.74
N ALA A 44 13.04 -2.59 1.38
CA ALA A 44 13.64 -2.89 0.08
C ALA A 44 14.24 -4.31 0.11
N ILE A 45 13.69 -5.20 -0.71
CA ILE A 45 14.21 -6.56 -0.84
C ILE A 45 15.31 -6.57 -1.92
N PRO A 46 16.51 -7.12 -1.63
CA PRO A 46 17.58 -7.22 -2.61
C PRO A 46 17.17 -8.06 -3.82
N THR A 47 17.63 -7.68 -5.00
CA THR A 47 17.37 -8.45 -6.22
C THR A 47 18.22 -9.73 -6.24
N ASN A 48 17.67 -10.80 -6.81
CA ASN A 48 18.39 -12.07 -6.94
C ASN A 48 19.60 -11.98 -7.90
N ARG A 49 19.58 -11.02 -8.83
CA ARG A 49 20.66 -10.78 -9.80
C ARG A 49 20.94 -9.28 -9.90
N PRO A 50 22.18 -8.87 -10.28
CA PRO A 50 22.49 -7.47 -10.55
C PRO A 50 21.56 -6.89 -11.63
N CYS A 51 21.05 -5.68 -11.38
CA CYS A 51 20.26 -4.96 -12.38
C CYS A 51 21.21 -4.29 -13.37
N ILE A 52 21.16 -4.69 -14.63
CA ILE A 52 22.03 -4.21 -15.73
C ILE A 52 21.26 -3.39 -16.77
N ARG A 53 20.10 -2.85 -16.38
CA ARG A 53 19.18 -2.12 -17.26
C ARG A 53 19.82 -0.86 -17.83
#